data_AF-A0A945MMI4-F1
#
_entry.id   AF-A0A945MMI4-F1
#
_cell.length_a   1.000
_cell.length_b   1.000
_cell.length_c   1.000
_cell.angle_alpha   90.00
_cell.angle_beta   90.00
_cell.angle_gamma   90.00
#
_symmetry.space_group_name_H-M   'P 1'
#
loop_
_entity.id
_entity.type
_entity.pdbx_description
1 polymer ?
#
loop_
_entity_poly.entity_id
_entity_poly.type
_entity_poly.pdbx_seq_one_letter_code
_entity_poly.pdbx_strand_id
1 'polypeptide(L)'
;MPVVLALLILVGCGEKDPVRNLSRDLERYPEYSLMVDDTRIEGSLFPDYALRFQVLTASGSRETGRDTILYKERKTDWYPVSEDIFYRYENYVGMVIASKSMDGQRTGANQAHPSGYQYVGNSHYGSWGGGGFWQFYGQYAMMSHMMGGHRVGRGDYDDYRRTRGRGSPYYGPVKGGRPTFGARGTVTEKTRPQFYQRKQNRRQAFSGQAKNRMGRATSGWGRGSSRTGK
;
A
#
# COMPACT_ATOMS: atom_id res chain seq x y z
N MET A 1 31.79 48.79 -16.45
CA MET A 1 30.94 47.68 -16.93
C MET A 1 31.25 46.44 -16.10
N PRO A 2 30.56 46.15 -14.99
CA PRO A 2 30.68 44.84 -14.37
C PRO A 2 29.52 43.95 -14.84
N VAL A 3 29.88 42.84 -15.48
CA VAL A 3 28.96 41.75 -15.83
C VAL A 3 28.64 41.00 -14.55
N VAL A 4 27.41 41.12 -14.04
CA VAL A 4 26.92 40.33 -12.92
C VAL A 4 26.39 39.01 -13.47
N LEU A 5 27.15 37.94 -13.26
CA LEU A 5 26.74 36.57 -13.56
C LEU A 5 25.75 36.12 -12.47
N ALA A 6 24.46 36.13 -12.80
CA ALA A 6 23.41 35.62 -11.93
C ALA A 6 23.44 34.08 -11.91
N LEU A 7 23.92 33.50 -10.81
CA LEU A 7 23.77 32.08 -10.52
C LEU A 7 22.29 31.79 -10.21
N LEU A 8 21.59 31.14 -11.17
CA LEU A 8 20.27 30.55 -10.95
C LEU A 8 20.43 29.32 -10.03
N ILE A 9 20.22 29.53 -8.72
CA ILE A 9 20.08 28.44 -7.77
C ILE A 9 18.71 27.82 -8.01
N LEU A 10 18.67 26.73 -8.78
CA LEU A 10 17.53 25.83 -8.86
C LEU A 10 17.38 25.15 -7.48
N VAL A 11 16.63 25.79 -6.58
CA VAL A 11 16.11 25.12 -5.39
C VAL A 11 15.08 24.13 -5.89
N GLY A 12 15.53 22.90 -6.18
CA GLY A 12 14.65 21.77 -6.37
C GLY A 12 13.82 21.62 -5.11
N CYS A 13 12.57 22.10 -5.16
CA CYS A 13 11.59 21.86 -4.13
C CYS A 13 11.27 20.36 -4.21
N GLY A 14 12.08 19.54 -3.54
CA GLY A 14 11.90 18.10 -3.50
C GLY A 14 10.47 17.80 -3.08
N GLU A 15 9.73 17.16 -3.98
CA GLU A 15 8.32 16.85 -3.77
C GLU A 15 8.20 16.07 -2.45
N LYS A 16 7.48 16.65 -1.49
CA LYS A 16 7.53 16.19 -0.10
C LYS A 16 6.71 14.90 0.03
N ASP A 17 7.34 13.86 0.56
CA ASP A 17 6.69 12.60 0.89
C ASP A 17 5.42 12.83 1.73
N PRO A 18 4.21 12.60 1.15
CA PRO A 18 2.95 12.91 1.82
C PRO A 18 2.74 12.02 3.05
N VAL A 19 3.34 10.82 3.08
CA VAL A 19 3.22 9.88 4.21
C VAL A 19 3.84 10.46 5.46
N ARG A 20 4.98 11.15 5.33
CA ARG A 20 5.65 11.79 6.47
C ARG A 20 4.79 12.90 7.08
N ASN A 21 4.21 13.76 6.23
CA ASN A 21 3.37 14.86 6.69
C ASN A 21 2.07 14.34 7.33
N LEU A 22 1.37 13.43 6.65
CA LEU A 22 0.15 12.81 7.17
C LEU A 22 0.41 12.09 8.50
N SER A 23 1.48 11.29 8.60
CA SER A 23 1.79 10.57 9.83
C SER A 23 2.03 11.52 11.00
N ARG A 24 2.77 12.62 10.77
CA ARG A 24 3.01 13.65 11.79
C ARG A 24 1.70 14.30 12.25
N ASP A 25 0.81 14.64 11.32
CA ASP A 25 -0.46 15.28 11.66
C ASP A 25 -1.41 14.35 12.42
N LEU A 26 -1.28 13.04 12.20
CA LEU A 26 -2.07 12.00 12.86
C LEU A 26 -1.58 11.67 14.28
N GLU A 27 -0.37 12.10 14.66
CA GLU A 27 0.15 11.88 16.03
C GLU A 27 -0.72 12.52 17.12
N ARG A 28 -1.56 13.50 16.79
CA ARG A 28 -2.54 14.07 17.74
C ARG A 28 -3.59 13.07 18.23
N TYR A 29 -3.84 12.01 17.49
CA TYR A 29 -4.81 10.98 17.87
C TYR A 29 -4.15 9.94 18.78
N PRO A 30 -4.84 9.42 19.80
CA PRO A 30 -4.32 8.32 20.61
C PRO A 30 -4.03 7.06 19.77
N GLU A 31 -4.81 6.84 18.73
CA GLU A 31 -4.65 5.73 17.80
C GLU A 31 -5.01 6.15 16.37
N TYR A 32 -4.22 5.67 15.40
CA TYR A 32 -4.48 5.87 13.99
C TYR A 32 -3.93 4.74 13.11
N SER A 33 -4.46 4.62 11.90
CA SER A 33 -3.84 3.87 10.81
C SER A 33 -3.93 4.66 9.50
N LEU A 34 -2.80 4.81 8.82
CA LEU A 34 -2.67 5.40 7.50
C LEU A 34 -2.41 4.27 6.50
N MET A 35 -3.39 4.01 5.63
CA MET A 35 -3.35 2.95 4.63
C MET A 35 -3.22 3.55 3.22
N VAL A 36 -2.43 2.93 2.35
CA VAL A 36 -2.45 3.27 0.92
C VAL A 36 -3.75 2.75 0.33
N ASP A 37 -4.66 3.66 -0.02
CA ASP A 37 -5.98 3.28 -0.55
C ASP A 37 -5.89 2.92 -2.03
N ASP A 38 -5.23 3.78 -2.81
CA ASP A 38 -5.14 3.63 -4.25
C ASP A 38 -3.94 4.41 -4.81
N THR A 39 -3.53 4.04 -6.03
CA THR A 39 -2.51 4.77 -6.80
C THR A 39 -3.00 5.05 -8.22
N ARG A 40 -2.48 6.14 -8.80
CA ARG A 40 -2.83 6.58 -10.13
C ARG A 40 -1.61 7.05 -10.91
N ILE A 41 -1.59 6.72 -12.19
CA ILE A 41 -0.65 7.25 -13.18
C ILE A 41 -1.53 7.88 -14.26
N GLU A 42 -1.32 9.17 -14.55
CA GLU A 42 -1.98 9.90 -15.63
C GLU A 42 -0.92 10.38 -16.64
N GLY A 43 -1.32 10.68 -17.87
CA GLY A 43 -0.38 11.11 -18.92
C GLY A 43 0.29 9.95 -19.68
N SER A 44 0.50 10.15 -20.99
CA SER A 44 1.12 9.14 -21.88
C SER A 44 2.58 9.43 -22.24
N LEU A 45 2.96 10.72 -22.30
CA LEU A 45 4.32 11.16 -22.65
C LEU A 45 5.13 11.57 -21.40
N PHE A 46 4.47 12.22 -20.45
CA PHE A 46 5.02 12.61 -19.15
C PHE A 46 4.05 12.09 -18.09
N PRO A 47 4.37 10.96 -17.43
CA PRO A 47 3.46 10.37 -16.47
C PRO A 47 3.43 11.20 -15.16
N ASP A 48 2.23 11.58 -14.74
CA ASP A 48 1.96 12.17 -13.43
C ASP A 48 1.58 11.06 -12.46
N TYR A 49 2.24 11.01 -11.31
CA TYR A 49 2.04 9.99 -10.30
C TYR A 49 1.26 10.55 -9.12
N ALA A 50 0.28 9.79 -8.63
CA ALA A 50 -0.50 10.20 -7.47
C ALA A 50 -0.82 9.04 -6.52
N LEU A 51 -0.84 9.36 -5.22
CA LEU A 51 -1.23 8.47 -4.13
C LEU A 51 -2.52 8.96 -3.47
N ARG A 52 -3.38 8.02 -3.07
CA ARG A 52 -4.52 8.30 -2.19
C ARG A 52 -4.45 7.43 -0.95
N PHE A 53 -4.82 7.99 0.19
CA PHE A 53 -4.77 7.29 1.46
C PHE A 53 -6.17 7.13 2.07
N GLN A 54 -6.31 6.09 2.87
CA GLN A 54 -7.43 5.89 3.79
C GLN A 54 -6.89 6.01 5.21
N VAL A 55 -7.57 6.80 6.02
CA VAL A 55 -7.17 7.14 7.38
C VAL A 55 -8.25 6.66 8.33
N LEU A 56 -7.86 5.88 9.33
CA LEU A 56 -8.67 5.56 10.49
C LEU A 56 -8.07 6.26 11.71
N THR A 57 -8.89 6.94 12.50
CA THR A 57 -8.47 7.60 13.74
C THR A 57 -9.41 7.26 14.87
N ALA A 58 -8.86 7.04 16.06
CA ALA A 58 -9.63 6.99 17.30
C ALA A 58 -9.62 8.36 17.98
N SER A 59 -10.78 8.84 18.42
CA SER A 59 -10.91 10.05 19.23
C SER A 59 -11.84 9.78 20.41
N GLY A 60 -11.48 10.29 21.59
CA GLY A 60 -12.40 10.30 22.72
C GLY A 60 -13.60 11.19 22.41
N SER A 61 -14.81 10.69 22.67
CA SER A 61 -16.05 11.45 22.68
C SER A 61 -16.67 11.36 24.06
N ARG A 62 -17.07 12.51 24.60
CA ARG A 62 -17.92 12.60 25.79
C ARG A 62 -19.34 12.78 25.32
N GLU A 63 -20.05 11.68 25.14
CA GLU A 63 -21.49 11.69 24.96
C GLU A 63 -22.14 11.27 26.27
N THR A 64 -22.97 12.15 26.83
CA THR A 64 -23.81 11.85 28.00
C THR A 64 -23.03 11.37 29.24
N GLY A 65 -21.85 11.95 29.51
CA GLY A 65 -21.05 11.64 30.70
C GLY A 65 -20.29 10.31 30.65
N ARG A 66 -20.25 9.62 29.50
CA ARG A 66 -19.43 8.42 29.28
C ARG A 66 -18.30 8.73 28.30
N ASP A 67 -17.07 8.39 28.69
CA ASP A 67 -15.92 8.44 27.78
C ASP A 67 -16.04 7.26 26.80
N THR A 68 -16.34 7.55 25.53
CA THR A 68 -16.46 6.55 24.45
C THR A 68 -15.38 6.80 23.41
N ILE A 69 -14.79 5.73 22.87
CA ILE A 69 -13.84 5.85 21.76
C ILE A 69 -14.62 5.81 20.46
N LEU A 70 -14.59 6.91 19.71
CA LEU A 70 -15.16 6.99 18.38
C LEU A 70 -14.08 6.80 17.34
N TYR A 71 -14.30 5.87 16.43
CA TYR A 71 -13.46 5.67 15.26
C TYR A 71 -14.06 6.40 14.07
N LYS A 72 -13.21 7.13 13.35
CA LYS A 72 -13.59 7.83 12.12
C LYS A 72 -12.70 7.36 10.99
N GLU A 73 -13.33 6.94 9.91
CA GLU A 73 -12.67 6.59 8.66
C GLU A 73 -12.88 7.72 7.64
N ARG A 74 -11.82 8.08 6.92
CA ARG A 74 -11.90 9.00 5.78
C ARG A 74 -10.90 8.64 4.70
N LYS A 75 -11.19 9.02 3.47
CA LYS A 75 -10.21 9.02 2.38
C LYS A 75 -9.62 10.42 2.23
N THR A 76 -8.37 10.50 1.81
CA THR A 76 -7.74 11.76 1.44
C THR A 76 -8.05 12.12 0.00
N ASP A 77 -7.74 13.36 -0.38
CA ASP A 77 -7.54 13.72 -1.78
C ASP A 77 -6.31 12.99 -2.35
N TRP A 78 -6.14 13.12 -3.67
CA TRP A 78 -4.96 12.63 -4.37
C TRP A 78 -3.77 13.55 -4.08
N TYR A 79 -2.64 12.95 -3.71
CA TYR A 79 -1.37 13.64 -3.56
C TYR A 79 -0.54 13.37 -4.81
N PRO A 80 -0.24 14.40 -5.61
CA PRO A 80 0.83 14.33 -6.60
C PRO A 80 2.14 13.99 -5.88
N VAL A 81 2.89 13.08 -6.47
CA VAL A 81 4.18 12.64 -5.95
C VAL A 81 5.15 12.38 -7.09
N SER A 82 6.44 12.35 -6.75
CA SER A 82 7.47 11.90 -7.67
C SER A 82 7.34 10.40 -7.94
N GLU A 83 7.93 9.97 -9.06
CA GLU A 83 7.98 8.56 -9.47
C GLU A 83 8.61 7.65 -8.39
N ASP A 84 9.67 8.12 -7.71
CA ASP A 84 10.36 7.34 -6.67
C ASP A 84 9.46 7.11 -5.44
N ILE A 85 8.68 8.12 -5.03
CA ILE A 85 7.73 8.02 -3.93
C ILE A 85 6.58 7.09 -4.36
N PHE A 86 6.10 7.21 -5.59
CA PHE A 86 5.05 6.34 -6.10
C PHE A 86 5.44 4.86 -6.02
N TYR A 87 6.59 4.48 -6.58
CA TYR A 87 7.01 3.08 -6.59
C TYR A 87 7.39 2.54 -5.21
N ARG A 88 7.81 3.42 -4.29
CA ARG A 88 7.99 3.06 -2.87
C ARG A 88 6.69 2.57 -2.23
N TYR A 89 5.56 3.21 -2.54
CA TYR A 89 4.28 2.92 -1.90
C TYR A 89 3.33 2.04 -2.71
N GLU A 90 3.55 1.89 -4.02
CA GLU A 90 2.65 1.14 -4.90
C GLU A 90 2.44 -0.31 -4.44
N ASN A 91 3.47 -0.97 -3.90
CA ASN A 91 3.33 -2.36 -3.46
C ASN A 91 2.47 -2.50 -2.19
N TYR A 92 2.25 -1.41 -1.46
CA TYR A 92 1.49 -1.36 -0.21
C TYR A 92 0.02 -0.99 -0.40
N VAL A 93 -0.53 -0.96 -1.62
CA VAL A 93 -1.98 -0.74 -1.81
C VAL A 93 -2.79 -1.76 -1.01
N GLY A 94 -3.69 -1.26 -0.17
CA GLY A 94 -4.48 -2.03 0.79
C GLY A 94 -3.74 -2.34 2.11
N MET A 95 -2.57 -1.75 2.35
CA MET A 95 -1.76 -1.95 3.55
C MET A 95 -1.55 -0.66 4.32
N VAL A 96 -1.49 -0.79 5.64
CA VAL A 96 -1.14 0.26 6.58
C VAL A 96 0.36 0.49 6.49
N ILE A 97 0.75 1.74 6.24
CA ILE A 97 2.14 2.19 6.08
C ILE A 97 2.60 3.11 7.22
N ALA A 98 1.66 3.56 8.05
CA ALA A 98 1.97 4.18 9.32
C ALA A 98 0.82 3.96 10.29
N SER A 99 1.12 3.64 11.54
CA SER A 99 0.09 3.49 12.57
C SER A 99 0.64 3.82 13.95
N LYS A 100 -0.30 4.12 14.84
CA LYS A 100 -0.09 4.14 16.28
C LYS A 100 -1.23 3.40 16.93
N SER A 101 -0.92 2.39 17.74
CA SER A 101 -1.93 1.69 18.55
C SER A 101 -2.19 2.43 19.87
N MET A 102 -3.28 2.08 20.54
CA MET A 102 -3.65 2.59 21.87
C MET A 102 -2.53 2.43 22.90
N ASP A 103 -1.74 1.35 22.82
CA ASP A 103 -0.57 1.08 23.67
C ASP A 103 0.67 1.93 23.29
N GLY A 104 0.52 2.88 22.36
CA GLY A 104 1.60 3.76 21.89
C GLY A 104 2.58 3.12 20.91
N GLN A 105 2.37 1.86 20.52
CA GLN A 105 3.24 1.17 19.55
C GLN A 105 3.06 1.78 18.16
N ARG A 106 4.18 2.14 17.53
CA ARG A 106 4.19 2.75 16.20
C ARG A 106 4.64 1.77 15.13
N THR A 107 4.21 2.03 13.90
CA THR A 107 4.79 1.44 12.69
C THR A 107 5.00 2.51 11.64
N GLY A 108 6.01 2.30 10.79
CA GLY A 108 6.26 3.12 9.61
C GLY A 108 6.25 2.27 8.34
N ALA A 109 6.62 2.89 7.21
CA ALA A 109 6.49 2.26 5.90
C ALA A 109 7.36 0.99 5.74
N ASN A 110 8.47 0.90 6.49
CA ASN A 110 9.32 -0.29 6.56
C ASN A 110 8.65 -1.48 7.26
N GLN A 111 7.65 -1.23 8.10
CA GLN A 111 6.86 -2.23 8.82
C GLN A 111 5.43 -2.29 8.31
N ALA A 112 5.22 -1.96 7.03
CA ALA A 112 3.89 -1.94 6.45
C ALA A 112 3.19 -3.29 6.65
N HIS A 113 1.91 -3.26 7.02
CA HIS A 113 1.18 -4.45 7.42
C HIS A 113 -0.27 -4.38 6.93
N PRO A 114 -1.02 -5.50 6.92
CA PRO A 114 -2.40 -5.45 6.51
C PRO A 114 -3.22 -4.60 7.47
N SER A 115 -4.28 -3.97 6.97
CA SER A 115 -5.28 -3.32 7.81
C SER A 115 -5.81 -4.29 8.87
N GLY A 116 -6.19 -3.79 10.04
CA GLY A 116 -6.77 -4.59 11.12
C GLY A 116 -5.77 -5.40 11.96
N TYR A 117 -4.61 -5.81 11.42
CA TYR A 117 -3.62 -6.63 12.16
C TYR A 117 -3.06 -5.96 13.42
N GLN A 118 -3.03 -4.62 13.47
CA GLN A 118 -2.58 -3.88 14.66
C GLN A 118 -3.49 -4.08 15.88
N TYR A 119 -4.74 -4.50 15.68
CA TYR A 119 -5.73 -4.73 16.73
C TYR A 119 -5.81 -6.20 17.16
N VAL A 120 -5.30 -7.11 16.33
CA VAL A 120 -5.33 -8.56 16.61
C VAL A 120 -4.44 -8.85 17.81
N GLY A 121 -4.94 -9.72 18.71
CA GLY A 121 -4.22 -10.15 19.90
C GLY A 121 -4.36 -9.20 21.11
N ASN A 122 -4.97 -8.03 20.95
CA ASN A 122 -5.29 -7.13 22.05
C ASN A 122 -6.73 -7.37 22.53
N SER A 123 -6.89 -7.80 23.78
CA SER A 123 -8.19 -8.18 24.37
C SER A 123 -9.19 -7.03 24.46
N HIS A 124 -8.75 -5.78 24.32
CA HIS A 124 -9.65 -4.64 24.20
C HIS A 124 -10.54 -4.72 22.96
N TYR A 125 -10.03 -5.29 21.87
CA TYR A 125 -10.70 -5.29 20.56
C TYR A 125 -11.44 -6.59 20.24
N GLY A 126 -11.17 -7.65 20.99
CA GLY A 126 -11.67 -8.97 20.64
C GLY A 126 -11.02 -10.10 21.41
N SER A 127 -11.26 -11.32 20.94
CA SER A 127 -10.68 -12.53 21.52
C SER A 127 -10.38 -13.58 20.45
N TRP A 128 -9.58 -14.57 20.81
CA TRP A 128 -9.42 -15.76 20.00
C TRP A 128 -10.63 -16.68 20.19
N GLY A 129 -11.38 -16.93 19.12
CA GLY A 129 -12.53 -17.84 19.14
C GLY A 129 -12.15 -19.32 19.12
N GLY A 130 -13.15 -20.18 19.30
CA GLY A 130 -12.98 -21.65 19.36
C GLY A 130 -12.35 -22.32 18.14
N GLY A 131 -12.32 -21.65 16.98
CA GLY A 131 -11.63 -22.10 15.76
C GLY A 131 -10.19 -21.60 15.60
N GLY A 132 -9.61 -20.93 16.60
CA GLY A 132 -8.26 -20.38 16.51
C GLY A 132 -8.11 -19.11 15.67
N PHE A 133 -9.24 -18.46 15.33
CA PHE A 133 -9.28 -17.19 14.61
C PHE A 133 -9.58 -16.03 15.56
N TRP A 134 -9.03 -14.86 15.27
CA TRP A 134 -9.37 -13.64 15.97
C TRP A 134 -10.80 -13.21 15.65
N GLN A 135 -11.54 -12.80 16.67
CA GLN A 135 -12.90 -12.29 16.57
C GLN A 135 -12.95 -10.91 17.23
N PHE A 136 -13.31 -9.91 16.44
CA PHE A 136 -13.54 -8.57 16.96
C PHE A 136 -14.86 -8.52 17.74
N TYR A 137 -14.89 -7.76 18.84
CA TYR A 137 -16.16 -7.44 19.49
C TYR A 137 -17.06 -6.64 18.54
N GLY A 138 -18.38 -6.72 18.74
CA GLY A 138 -19.36 -6.15 17.82
C GLY A 138 -19.15 -4.67 17.53
N GLN A 139 -18.74 -3.88 18.52
CA GLN A 139 -18.42 -2.45 18.33
C GLN A 139 -17.22 -2.18 17.41
N TYR A 140 -16.43 -3.22 17.12
CA TYR A 140 -15.24 -3.21 16.26
C TYR A 140 -15.44 -3.99 14.96
N ALA A 141 -16.70 -4.25 14.56
CA ALA A 141 -17.00 -4.96 13.32
C ALA A 141 -16.39 -4.28 12.07
N MET A 142 -16.24 -2.95 12.06
CA MET A 142 -15.56 -2.23 10.97
C MET A 142 -14.11 -2.68 10.77
N MET A 143 -13.38 -3.06 11.83
CA MET A 143 -12.00 -3.56 11.70
C MET A 143 -11.97 -4.86 10.89
N SER A 144 -13.01 -5.70 11.02
CA SER A 144 -13.19 -6.89 10.19
C SER A 144 -13.46 -6.55 8.73
N HIS A 145 -14.24 -5.48 8.48
CA HIS A 145 -14.50 -4.99 7.14
C HIS A 145 -13.23 -4.45 6.47
N MET A 146 -12.39 -3.71 7.21
CA MET A 146 -11.11 -3.20 6.70
C MET A 146 -10.18 -4.32 6.22
N MET A 147 -10.25 -5.51 6.83
CA MET A 147 -9.49 -6.71 6.42
C MET A 147 -10.08 -7.42 5.19
N GLY A 148 -11.12 -6.86 4.56
CA GLY A 148 -11.78 -7.47 3.39
C GLY A 148 -12.45 -8.80 3.70
N GLY A 149 -12.81 -9.04 4.96
CA GLY A 149 -13.35 -10.32 5.44
C GLY A 149 -12.31 -11.42 5.63
N HIS A 150 -11.02 -11.11 5.58
CA HIS A 150 -9.98 -12.07 5.94
C HIS A 150 -10.02 -12.39 7.45
N ARG A 151 -9.98 -13.69 7.78
CA ARG A 151 -9.92 -14.16 9.16
C ARG A 151 -8.47 -14.44 9.53
N VAL A 152 -7.98 -13.77 10.57
CA VAL A 152 -6.60 -13.91 11.03
C VAL A 152 -6.52 -15.09 12.00
N GLY A 153 -5.78 -16.14 11.63
CA GLY A 153 -5.47 -17.24 12.52
C GLY A 153 -4.31 -16.92 13.47
N ARG A 154 -4.15 -17.71 14.54
CA ARG A 154 -3.01 -17.58 15.47
C ARG A 154 -1.66 -17.64 14.75
N GLY A 155 -1.47 -18.63 13.87
CA GLY A 155 -0.23 -18.78 13.11
C GLY A 155 0.07 -17.58 12.20
N ASP A 156 -0.95 -17.01 11.56
CA ASP A 156 -0.80 -15.80 10.73
C ASP A 156 -0.37 -14.60 11.59
N TYR A 157 -0.95 -14.48 12.78
CA TYR A 157 -0.62 -13.41 13.71
C TYR A 157 0.78 -13.56 14.32
N ASP A 158 1.19 -14.79 14.64
CA ASP A 158 2.54 -15.07 15.16
C ASP A 158 3.60 -14.74 14.11
N ASP A 159 3.34 -15.08 12.85
CA ASP A 159 4.23 -14.73 11.74
C ASP A 159 4.28 -13.22 11.48
N TYR A 160 3.14 -12.55 11.58
CA TYR A 160 3.08 -11.08 11.58
C TYR A 160 3.95 -10.47 12.69
N ARG A 161 3.79 -10.91 13.94
CA ARG A 161 4.58 -10.42 15.08
C ARG A 161 6.07 -10.61 14.86
N ARG A 162 6.46 -11.79 14.37
CA ARG A 162 7.87 -12.10 14.06
C ARG A 162 8.42 -11.19 12.95
N THR A 163 7.66 -11.02 11.86
CA THR A 163 8.05 -10.17 10.73
C THR A 163 8.16 -8.71 11.13
N ARG A 164 7.19 -8.22 11.91
CA ARG A 164 7.20 -6.86 12.47
C ARG A 164 8.40 -6.65 13.39
N GLY A 165 8.73 -7.63 14.24
CA GLY A 165 9.90 -7.58 15.12
C GLY A 165 11.23 -7.50 14.38
N ARG A 166 11.29 -7.97 13.13
CA ARG A 166 12.44 -7.82 12.22
C ARG A 166 12.44 -6.49 11.44
N GLY A 167 11.43 -5.63 11.63
CA GLY A 167 11.35 -4.35 10.93
C GLY A 167 10.99 -4.47 9.45
N SER A 168 10.34 -5.58 9.04
CA SER A 168 10.00 -5.85 7.63
C SER A 168 8.49 -5.73 7.36
N PRO A 169 8.08 -5.44 6.10
CA PRO A 169 6.67 -5.44 5.74
C PRO A 169 6.09 -6.85 5.77
N TYR A 170 4.84 -6.98 6.20
CA TYR A 170 4.12 -8.24 6.27
C TYR A 170 2.93 -8.24 5.32
N TYR A 171 2.90 -9.18 4.36
CA TYR A 171 1.87 -9.25 3.32
C TYR A 171 0.80 -10.32 3.57
N GLY A 172 0.78 -10.91 4.78
CA GLY A 172 -0.06 -12.06 5.08
C GLY A 172 0.51 -13.38 4.56
N PRO A 173 -0.16 -14.50 4.85
CA PRO A 173 0.24 -15.82 4.37
C PRO A 173 0.19 -15.88 2.84
N VAL A 174 1.05 -16.72 2.26
CA VAL A 174 1.08 -16.98 0.81
C VAL A 174 0.19 -18.17 0.50
N LYS A 175 -0.75 -17.99 -0.43
CA LYS A 175 -1.63 -19.06 -0.95
C LYS A 175 -1.50 -19.13 -2.47
N GLY A 176 -1.15 -20.29 -3.00
CA GLY A 176 -0.97 -20.48 -4.44
C GLY A 176 0.09 -19.55 -5.06
N GLY A 177 1.17 -19.28 -4.33
CA GLY A 177 2.25 -18.38 -4.77
C GLY A 177 1.93 -16.88 -4.72
N ARG A 178 0.77 -16.49 -4.20
CA ARG A 178 0.36 -15.08 -4.07
C ARG A 178 0.22 -14.68 -2.60
N PRO A 179 0.66 -13.47 -2.21
CA PRO A 179 0.40 -12.97 -0.87
C PRO A 179 -1.11 -12.78 -0.65
N THR A 180 -1.52 -12.66 0.60
CA THR A 180 -2.92 -12.36 0.92
C THR A 180 -3.24 -10.88 0.73
N PHE A 181 -2.31 -9.99 1.10
CA PHE A 181 -2.47 -8.54 1.09
C PHE A 181 -1.44 -7.83 0.19
N GLY A 182 -1.53 -6.50 0.14
CA GLY A 182 -0.71 -5.65 -0.72
C GLY A 182 -1.15 -5.68 -2.17
N ALA A 183 -0.43 -4.98 -3.03
CA ALA A 183 -0.89 -4.69 -4.38
C ALA A 183 -0.93 -5.90 -5.34
N ARG A 184 -0.54 -7.09 -4.88
CA ARG A 184 -0.65 -8.37 -5.62
C ARG A 184 -1.53 -9.38 -4.87
N GLY A 185 -2.03 -8.99 -3.70
CA GLY A 185 -2.73 -9.85 -2.77
C GLY A 185 -4.16 -10.19 -3.20
N THR A 186 -4.61 -11.37 -2.82
CA THR A 186 -5.96 -11.87 -3.13
C THR A 186 -7.07 -11.04 -2.46
N VAL A 187 -6.82 -10.52 -1.25
CA VAL A 187 -7.76 -9.63 -0.56
C VAL A 187 -7.84 -8.27 -1.25
N THR A 188 -6.71 -7.73 -1.69
CA THR A 188 -6.67 -6.47 -2.44
C THR A 188 -7.39 -6.60 -3.78
N GLU A 189 -7.21 -7.71 -4.49
CA GLU A 189 -7.95 -7.99 -5.73
C GLU A 189 -9.47 -7.99 -5.52
N LYS A 190 -9.95 -8.59 -4.43
CA LYS A 190 -11.38 -8.62 -4.07
C LYS A 190 -11.92 -7.25 -3.64
N THR A 191 -11.17 -6.52 -2.82
CA THR A 191 -11.64 -5.26 -2.20
C THR A 191 -11.39 -4.04 -3.06
N ARG A 192 -10.46 -4.11 -4.03
CA ARG A 192 -10.03 -3.00 -4.89
C ARG A 192 -9.93 -3.43 -6.36
N PRO A 193 -11.05 -3.84 -6.98
CA PRO A 193 -11.05 -4.36 -8.34
C PRO A 193 -10.55 -3.33 -9.38
N GLN A 194 -10.91 -2.05 -9.21
CA GLN A 194 -10.50 -0.98 -10.12
C GLN A 194 -8.98 -0.78 -10.15
N PHE A 195 -8.33 -0.78 -8.98
CA PHE A 195 -6.88 -0.72 -8.89
C PHE A 195 -6.23 -1.94 -9.58
N TYR A 196 -6.76 -3.13 -9.29
CA TYR A 196 -6.20 -4.38 -9.81
C TYR A 196 -6.30 -4.45 -11.34
N GLN A 197 -7.45 -4.05 -11.90
CA GLN A 197 -7.66 -3.95 -13.35
C GLN A 197 -6.66 -3.00 -14.00
N ARG A 198 -6.47 -1.78 -13.45
CA ARG A 198 -5.48 -0.82 -13.98
C ARG A 198 -4.06 -1.40 -13.95
N LYS A 199 -3.68 -2.05 -12.85
CA LYS A 199 -2.38 -2.69 -12.71
C LYS A 199 -2.17 -3.82 -13.71
N GLN A 200 -3.19 -4.64 -13.96
CA GLN A 200 -3.14 -5.72 -14.95
C GLN A 200 -3.01 -5.16 -16.37
N ASN A 201 -3.80 -4.14 -16.73
CA ASN A 201 -3.74 -3.49 -18.03
C ASN A 201 -2.35 -2.91 -18.29
N ARG A 202 -1.74 -2.27 -17.29
CA ARG A 202 -0.37 -1.75 -17.39
C ARG A 202 0.67 -2.84 -17.64
N ARG A 203 0.55 -3.98 -16.95
CA ARG A 203 1.42 -5.14 -17.18
C ARG A 203 1.27 -5.71 -18.59
N GLN A 204 0.03 -5.81 -19.07
CA GLN A 204 -0.26 -6.28 -20.42
C GLN A 204 0.32 -5.34 -21.48
N ALA A 205 0.10 -4.02 -21.35
CA ALA A 205 0.67 -3.00 -22.24
C ALA A 205 2.20 -3.09 -22.31
N PHE A 206 2.88 -3.25 -21.17
CA PHE A 206 4.33 -3.42 -21.11
C PHE A 206 4.79 -4.72 -21.79
N SER A 207 4.10 -5.84 -21.53
CA SER A 207 4.43 -7.12 -22.18
C SER A 207 4.19 -7.10 -23.70
N GLY A 208 3.17 -6.39 -24.17
CA GLY A 208 2.90 -6.18 -25.59
C GLY A 208 4.01 -5.37 -26.26
N GLN A 209 4.49 -4.31 -25.60
CA GLN A 209 5.63 -3.53 -26.07
C GLN A 209 6.93 -4.36 -26.10
N ALA A 210 7.18 -5.18 -25.09
CA ALA A 210 8.35 -6.07 -25.05
C ALA A 210 8.31 -7.13 -26.16
N LYS A 211 7.16 -7.78 -26.38
CA LYS A 211 6.96 -8.73 -27.49
C LYS A 211 7.13 -8.06 -28.85
N ASN A 212 6.63 -6.84 -29.03
CA ASN A 212 6.78 -6.09 -30.29
C ASN A 212 8.23 -5.65 -30.55
N ARG A 213 9.05 -5.44 -29.51
CA ARG A 213 10.49 -5.18 -29.65
C ARG A 213 11.28 -6.46 -29.92
N MET A 214 10.90 -7.58 -29.31
CA MET A 214 11.61 -8.86 -29.46
C MET A 214 11.25 -9.58 -30.77
N GLY A 215 10.02 -9.43 -31.28
CA GLY A 215 9.60 -9.94 -32.58
C GLY A 215 10.22 -9.23 -33.79
N ARG A 216 10.84 -8.05 -33.59
CA ARG A 216 11.65 -7.37 -34.63
C ARG A 216 13.12 -7.81 -34.64
N ALA A 217 13.59 -8.56 -33.64
CA ALA A 217 14.98 -8.98 -33.53
C ALA A 217 15.28 -10.38 -34.11
N THR A 218 14.28 -11.10 -34.64
CA THR A 218 14.45 -12.48 -35.12
C THR A 218 14.23 -12.70 -36.62
N SER A 219 14.15 -11.64 -37.44
CA SER A 219 14.10 -11.76 -38.91
C SER A 219 15.37 -11.17 -39.53
N GLY A 220 16.48 -11.91 -39.48
CA GLY A 220 17.73 -11.40 -40.05
C GLY A 220 18.87 -12.40 -40.26
N TRP A 221 18.68 -13.70 -40.10
CA TRP A 221 19.74 -14.69 -40.40
C TRP A 221 19.14 -16.00 -40.91
N GLY A 222 19.21 -16.24 -42.22
CA GLY A 222 18.94 -17.57 -42.76
C GLY A 222 18.64 -17.66 -44.25
N ARG A 223 19.66 -18.08 -45.01
CA ARG A 223 19.62 -18.80 -46.31
C ARG A 223 19.59 -17.96 -47.59
N GLY A 224 20.76 -17.37 -47.89
CA GLY A 224 21.22 -17.28 -49.28
C GLY A 224 21.61 -18.67 -49.78
N SER A 225 20.78 -19.27 -50.62
CA SER A 225 21.11 -20.46 -51.41
C SER A 225 21.79 -19.98 -52.69
N SER A 226 23.12 -20.04 -52.73
CA SER A 226 23.89 -19.79 -53.93
C SER A 226 23.73 -20.98 -54.88
N ARG A 227 23.01 -20.71 -55.97
CA ARG A 227 22.92 -21.52 -57.17
C ARG A 227 24.24 -21.41 -57.93
N THR A 228 25.00 -22.48 -58.02
CA THR A 228 26.15 -22.57 -58.92
C THR A 228 26.10 -23.93 -59.62
N GLY A 229 25.88 -23.89 -60.93
CA GLY A 229 25.97 -25.06 -61.79
C GLY A 229 27.42 -25.35 -62.17
N LYS A 230 27.71 -26.63 -62.35
CA LYS A 230 28.34 -27.24 -63.53
C LYS A 230 28.18 -28.76 -63.40
#